data_AF-A0A2E7INJ4-F1
#
_entry.id   AF-A0A2E7INJ4-F1
#
_cell.length_a   1.000
_cell.length_b   1.000
_cell.length_c   1.000
_cell.angle_alpha   90.00
_cell.angle_beta   90.00
_cell.angle_gamma   90.00
#
_symmetry.space_group_name_H-M   'P 1'
#
loop_
_entity.id
_entity.type
_entity.pdbx_description
1 polymer ?
#
loop_
_entity_poly.entity_id
_entity_poly.type
_entity_poly.pdbx_seq_one_letter_code
_entity_poly.pdbx_strand_id
1 'polypeptide(L)'
;MGSITKHPAGGWRAWITVSGKRRSKLFKRKAEAQEWIAASEKQQDAGHSWFDALHRYEKTVLPKRKATTKRWELLRLPKLREQIPDRPLSEVTPDVIASWRDDRLQSVSAGSVLREMSLVGSILSIALKEWRWIGENPMASVSKPSAPPGRDRLITEAEIEKECLALGYIEGKPESVSQRVAVAFLFAIETGMRCGEICGIRPEDINGRVAHLPMTKNGTARNVPLSKEAVRLLKLVGGNFDLKPSQIDALFRKARKAAGLSGFTFHDSRHLASTRLARKLSPLELARMMGHKDLKMVMRYFNETAEEIAKRLD
;
A
#
# COMPACT_ATOMS: atom_id res chain seq x y z
N MET A 1 -35.37 -1.64 -19.68
CA MET A 1 -36.74 -1.10 -19.52
C MET A 1 -36.72 0.40 -19.74
N GLY A 2 -36.63 0.81 -21.02
CA GLY A 2 -36.90 2.19 -21.43
C GLY A 2 -38.39 2.45 -21.69
N SER A 3 -38.84 3.70 -21.59
CA SER A 3 -40.18 4.14 -22.02
C SER A 3 -40.09 5.45 -22.79
N ILE A 4 -41.07 5.70 -23.66
CA ILE A 4 -41.14 6.90 -24.51
C ILE A 4 -42.50 7.56 -24.33
N THR A 5 -42.49 8.86 -24.03
CA THR A 5 -43.70 9.68 -23.85
C THR A 5 -43.64 10.94 -24.72
N LYS A 6 -44.76 11.40 -25.25
CA LYS A 6 -44.85 12.65 -26.03
C LYS A 6 -44.67 13.85 -25.09
N HIS A 7 -43.83 14.82 -25.45
CA HIS A 7 -43.53 15.96 -24.58
C HIS A 7 -44.48 17.16 -24.88
N PRO A 8 -44.97 17.89 -23.86
CA PRO A 8 -45.92 18.99 -24.06
C PRO A 8 -45.40 20.12 -24.96
N ALA A 9 -44.11 20.42 -24.90
CA ALA A 9 -43.45 21.44 -25.73
C ALA A 9 -43.06 20.95 -27.14
N GLY A 10 -43.57 19.79 -27.58
CA GLY A 10 -43.19 19.13 -28.82
C GLY A 10 -42.02 18.15 -28.65
N GLY A 11 -41.98 17.13 -29.51
CA GLY A 11 -40.98 16.06 -29.48
C GLY A 11 -41.33 14.87 -28.59
N TRP A 12 -40.36 13.99 -28.40
CA TRP A 12 -40.47 12.71 -27.70
C TRP A 12 -39.45 12.64 -26.59
N ARG A 13 -39.90 12.38 -25.36
CA ARG A 13 -39.03 12.16 -24.21
C ARG A 13 -38.86 10.68 -23.98
N ALA A 14 -37.61 10.21 -24.03
CA ALA A 14 -37.24 8.85 -23.67
C ALA A 14 -36.67 8.83 -22.25
N TRP A 15 -36.99 7.77 -21.50
CA TRP A 15 -36.44 7.50 -20.18
C TRP A 15 -35.90 6.08 -20.16
N ILE A 16 -34.77 5.87 -19.50
CA ILE A 16 -34.23 4.55 -19.24
C ILE A 16 -33.68 4.51 -17.81
N THR A 17 -33.97 3.42 -17.10
CA THR A 17 -33.35 3.17 -15.79
C THR A 17 -32.13 2.30 -16.02
N VAL A 18 -30.95 2.89 -15.84
CA VAL A 18 -29.67 2.18 -15.90
C VAL A 18 -29.14 2.08 -14.48
N SER A 19 -29.12 0.86 -13.95
CA SER A 19 -28.61 0.54 -12.61
C SER A 19 -29.16 1.44 -11.49
N GLY A 20 -30.49 1.46 -11.38
CA GLY A 20 -31.22 2.24 -10.37
C GLY A 20 -31.29 3.76 -10.63
N LYS A 21 -30.55 4.29 -11.60
CA LYS A 21 -30.59 5.73 -11.95
C LYS A 21 -31.35 5.96 -13.25
N ARG A 22 -32.40 6.78 -13.16
CA ARG A 22 -33.22 7.17 -14.31
C ARG A 22 -32.51 8.27 -15.12
N ARG A 23 -32.25 8.01 -16.39
CA ARG A 23 -31.76 8.99 -17.37
C ARG A 23 -32.87 9.34 -18.33
N SER A 24 -32.91 10.60 -18.76
CA SER A 24 -33.93 11.07 -19.71
C SER A 24 -33.35 11.99 -20.75
N LYS A 25 -33.85 11.89 -21.99
CA LYS A 25 -33.45 12.78 -23.08
C LYS A 25 -34.65 13.09 -23.98
N LEU A 26 -34.66 14.30 -24.54
CA LEU A 26 -35.66 14.78 -25.49
C LEU A 26 -35.15 14.64 -26.92
N PHE A 27 -36.01 14.16 -27.80
CA PHE A 27 -35.74 13.91 -29.21
C PHE A 27 -36.81 14.55 -30.07
N LYS A 28 -36.46 14.91 -31.31
CA LYS A 28 -37.44 15.48 -32.26
C LYS A 28 -38.32 14.38 -32.85
N ARG A 29 -37.74 13.20 -33.10
CA ARG A 29 -38.44 12.05 -33.71
C ARG A 29 -38.56 10.88 -32.73
N LYS A 30 -39.64 10.10 -32.84
CA LYS A 30 -39.86 8.89 -32.04
C LYS A 30 -38.79 7.82 -32.32
N ALA A 31 -38.35 7.71 -33.57
CA ALA A 31 -37.30 6.78 -34.00
C ALA A 31 -35.96 7.06 -33.29
N GLU A 32 -35.55 8.33 -33.19
CA GLU A 32 -34.33 8.72 -32.46
C GLU A 32 -34.41 8.36 -30.97
N ALA A 33 -35.60 8.51 -30.37
CA ALA A 33 -35.85 8.10 -29.00
C ALA A 33 -35.76 6.57 -28.82
N GLN A 34 -36.27 5.79 -29.78
CA GLN A 34 -36.17 4.33 -29.80
C GLN A 34 -34.72 3.85 -30.01
N GLU A 35 -33.99 4.43 -30.96
CA GLU A 35 -32.57 4.14 -31.20
C GLU A 35 -31.71 4.48 -29.98
N TRP A 36 -31.99 5.59 -29.30
CA TRP A 36 -31.26 5.94 -28.09
C TRP A 36 -31.53 4.96 -26.94
N ILE A 37 -32.78 4.51 -26.76
CA ILE A 37 -33.11 3.46 -25.79
C ILE A 37 -32.39 2.16 -26.18
N ALA A 38 -32.51 1.71 -27.44
CA ALA A 38 -31.90 0.48 -27.91
C ALA A 38 -30.36 0.50 -27.85
N ALA A 39 -29.72 1.63 -28.14
CA ALA A 39 -28.27 1.81 -28.01
C ALA A 39 -27.84 1.86 -26.54
N SER A 40 -28.65 2.44 -25.66
CA SER A 40 -28.40 2.45 -24.21
C SER A 40 -28.60 1.07 -23.59
N GLU A 41 -29.59 0.30 -24.07
CA GLU A 41 -29.82 -1.10 -23.68
C GLU A 41 -28.71 -2.01 -24.26
N LYS A 42 -28.30 -1.86 -25.53
CA LYS A 42 -27.14 -2.58 -26.10
C LYS A 42 -25.81 -2.26 -25.41
N GLN A 43 -25.61 -1.03 -24.96
CA GLN A 43 -24.43 -0.68 -24.14
C GLN A 43 -24.47 -1.31 -22.73
N GLN A 44 -25.67 -1.64 -22.24
CA GLN A 44 -25.89 -2.32 -20.96
C GLN A 44 -25.83 -3.85 -21.10
N ASP A 45 -26.08 -4.38 -22.31
CA ASP A 45 -26.30 -5.80 -22.62
C ASP A 45 -25.09 -6.50 -23.25
N ALA A 46 -23.88 -5.93 -23.15
CA ALA A 46 -22.67 -6.64 -23.59
C ALA A 46 -22.27 -7.81 -22.66
N GLY A 47 -23.06 -8.10 -21.60
CA GLY A 47 -22.92 -9.32 -20.79
C GLY A 47 -21.51 -9.56 -20.23
N HIS A 48 -20.76 -8.49 -19.92
CA HIS A 48 -19.36 -8.61 -19.54
C HIS A 48 -19.19 -9.46 -18.28
N SER A 49 -18.27 -10.41 -18.35
CA SER A 49 -18.02 -11.34 -17.27
C SER A 49 -16.99 -10.81 -16.27
N TRP A 50 -16.87 -11.50 -15.14
CA TRP A 50 -15.79 -11.28 -14.18
C TRP A 50 -14.42 -11.43 -14.86
N PHE A 51 -14.24 -12.42 -15.72
CA PHE A 51 -12.98 -12.63 -16.43
C PHE A 51 -12.68 -11.53 -17.45
N ASP A 52 -13.70 -10.99 -18.13
CA ASP A 52 -13.55 -9.80 -18.97
C ASP A 52 -13.01 -8.62 -18.16
N ALA A 53 -13.53 -8.41 -16.94
CA ALA A 53 -13.08 -7.34 -16.07
C ALA A 53 -11.61 -7.52 -15.64
N LEU A 54 -11.24 -8.74 -15.26
CA LEU A 54 -9.85 -9.07 -14.92
C LEU A 54 -8.91 -8.83 -16.11
N HIS A 55 -9.29 -9.31 -17.29
CA HIS A 55 -8.50 -9.17 -18.51
C HIS A 55 -8.33 -7.70 -18.93
N ARG A 56 -9.41 -6.92 -18.90
CA ARG A 56 -9.36 -5.49 -19.23
C ARG A 56 -8.57 -4.71 -18.19
N TYR A 57 -8.70 -5.03 -16.90
CA TYR A 57 -7.89 -4.42 -15.83
C TYR A 57 -6.40 -4.66 -16.07
N GLU A 58 -6.05 -5.91 -16.38
CA GLU A 58 -4.69 -6.34 -16.68
C GLU A 58 -4.08 -5.56 -17.86
N LYS A 59 -4.83 -5.39 -18.94
CA LYS A 59 -4.34 -4.71 -20.15
C LYS A 59 -4.33 -3.19 -20.04
N THR A 60 -5.28 -2.58 -19.34
CA THR A 60 -5.52 -1.12 -19.44
C THR A 60 -5.15 -0.34 -18.18
N VAL A 61 -5.18 -0.97 -17.02
CA VAL A 61 -4.95 -0.33 -15.72
C VAL A 61 -3.57 -0.68 -15.16
N LEU A 62 -3.21 -1.97 -15.14
CA LEU A 62 -1.93 -2.42 -14.59
C LEU A 62 -0.70 -1.75 -15.22
N PRO A 63 -0.62 -1.50 -16.54
CA PRO A 63 0.55 -0.83 -17.12
C PRO A 63 0.79 0.57 -16.57
N LYS A 64 -0.27 1.24 -16.08
CA LYS A 64 -0.21 2.60 -15.50
C LYS A 64 0.10 2.59 -14.00
N ARG A 65 0.09 1.43 -13.33
CA ARG A 65 0.41 1.31 -11.90
C ARG A 65 1.91 1.42 -11.67
N LYS A 66 2.31 1.90 -10.48
CA LYS A 66 3.71 1.85 -10.02
C LYS A 66 4.24 0.41 -10.13
N ALA A 67 5.51 0.25 -10.52
CA ALA A 67 6.12 -1.06 -10.81
C ALA A 67 5.93 -2.09 -9.67
N THR A 68 6.05 -1.66 -8.41
CA THR A 68 5.85 -2.52 -7.25
C THR A 68 4.40 -2.98 -7.11
N THR A 69 3.43 -2.07 -7.24
CA THR A 69 1.99 -2.40 -7.24
C THR A 69 1.64 -3.32 -8.40
N LYS A 70 2.10 -3.00 -9.62
CA LYS A 70 1.89 -3.80 -10.82
C LYS A 70 2.35 -5.25 -10.61
N ARG A 71 3.56 -5.45 -10.09
CA ARG A 71 4.11 -6.79 -9.80
C ARG A 71 3.22 -7.59 -8.86
N TRP A 72 2.75 -6.98 -7.77
CA TRP A 72 1.91 -7.69 -6.79
C TRP A 72 0.51 -7.99 -7.31
N GLU A 73 -0.09 -7.10 -8.10
CA GLU A 73 -1.40 -7.34 -8.68
C GLU A 73 -1.34 -8.40 -9.78
N LEU A 74 -0.29 -8.43 -10.63
CA LEU A 74 -0.07 -9.50 -11.61
C LEU A 74 0.00 -10.89 -10.98
N LEU A 75 0.64 -11.02 -9.81
CA LEU A 75 0.71 -12.29 -9.09
C LEU A 75 -0.64 -12.72 -8.46
N ARG A 76 -1.59 -11.79 -8.32
CA ARG A 76 -2.90 -12.05 -7.69
C ARG A 76 -4.01 -12.27 -8.70
N LEU A 77 -3.95 -11.65 -9.88
CA LEU A 77 -5.01 -11.78 -10.88
C LEU A 77 -5.30 -13.25 -11.29
N PRO A 78 -4.30 -14.12 -11.54
CA PRO A 78 -4.57 -15.53 -11.83
C PRO A 78 -5.27 -16.24 -10.67
N LYS A 79 -4.84 -15.96 -9.43
CA LYS A 79 -5.46 -16.52 -8.23
C LYS A 79 -6.91 -16.06 -8.07
N LEU A 80 -7.21 -14.80 -8.41
CA LEU A 80 -8.59 -14.30 -8.39
C LEU A 80 -9.46 -14.97 -9.47
N ARG A 81 -8.89 -15.38 -10.60
CA ARG A 81 -9.62 -16.19 -11.61
C ARG A 81 -9.99 -17.57 -11.05
N GLU A 82 -9.07 -18.20 -10.32
CA GLU A 82 -9.31 -19.51 -9.69
C GLU A 82 -10.31 -19.42 -8.54
N GLN A 83 -10.25 -18.33 -7.75
CA GLN A 83 -11.03 -18.19 -6.52
C GLN A 83 -12.46 -17.65 -6.74
N ILE A 84 -12.68 -16.86 -7.79
CA ILE A 84 -14.01 -16.33 -8.14
C ILE A 84 -14.32 -16.83 -9.54
N PRO A 85 -15.15 -17.88 -9.69
CA PRO A 85 -15.48 -18.46 -10.98
C PRO A 85 -16.11 -17.45 -11.93
N ASP A 86 -15.85 -17.62 -13.22
CA ASP A 86 -16.39 -16.70 -14.23
C ASP A 86 -17.91 -16.71 -14.23
N ARG A 87 -18.47 -15.52 -14.31
CA ARG A 87 -19.90 -15.25 -14.29
C ARG A 87 -20.16 -13.84 -14.83
N PRO A 88 -21.36 -13.53 -15.32
CA PRO A 88 -21.74 -12.16 -15.64
C PRO A 88 -21.46 -11.23 -14.46
N LEU A 89 -20.96 -10.01 -14.72
CA LEU A 89 -20.70 -9.05 -13.64
C LEU A 89 -21.96 -8.68 -12.84
N SER A 90 -23.14 -8.80 -13.45
CA SER A 90 -24.44 -8.67 -12.77
C SER A 90 -24.68 -9.74 -11.70
N GLU A 91 -24.02 -10.89 -11.80
CA GLU A 91 -24.09 -12.01 -10.86
C GLU A 91 -22.94 -12.02 -9.85
N VAL A 92 -22.01 -11.06 -9.94
CA VAL A 92 -20.99 -10.83 -8.90
C VAL A 92 -21.64 -10.01 -7.79
N THR A 93 -22.52 -10.63 -7.01
CA THR A 93 -23.27 -9.97 -5.94
C THR A 93 -22.43 -9.80 -4.66
N PRO A 94 -22.88 -8.98 -3.68
CA PRO A 94 -22.23 -8.92 -2.37
C PRO A 94 -22.09 -10.29 -1.70
N ASP A 95 -23.08 -11.18 -1.84
CA ASP A 95 -23.05 -12.53 -1.25
C ASP A 95 -21.95 -13.40 -1.86
N VAL A 96 -21.74 -13.33 -3.17
CA VAL A 96 -20.65 -14.05 -3.86
C VAL A 96 -19.29 -13.61 -3.32
N ILE A 97 -19.12 -12.30 -3.11
CA ILE A 97 -17.87 -11.74 -2.58
C ILE A 97 -17.69 -12.08 -1.10
N ALA A 98 -18.78 -12.07 -0.31
CA ALA A 98 -18.75 -12.44 1.10
C ALA A 98 -18.38 -13.92 1.28
N SER A 99 -18.98 -14.82 0.50
CA SER A 99 -18.63 -16.24 0.48
C SER A 99 -17.16 -16.43 0.13
N TRP A 100 -16.69 -15.80 -0.94
CA TRP A 100 -15.27 -15.84 -1.32
C TRP A 100 -14.37 -15.35 -0.18
N ARG A 101 -14.68 -14.22 0.46
CA ARG A 101 -13.92 -13.70 1.62
C ARG A 101 -13.84 -14.74 2.73
N ASP A 102 -14.94 -15.39 3.07
CA ASP A 102 -15.01 -16.35 4.18
C ASP A 102 -14.21 -17.62 3.87
N ASP A 103 -14.29 -18.13 2.64
CA ASP A 103 -13.45 -19.24 2.17
C ASP A 103 -11.95 -18.88 2.21
N ARG A 104 -11.59 -17.64 1.84
CA ARG A 104 -10.21 -17.16 1.93
C ARG A 104 -9.73 -17.08 3.38
N LEU A 105 -10.58 -16.67 4.31
CA LEU A 105 -10.24 -16.58 5.73
C LEU A 105 -9.91 -17.94 6.36
N GLN A 106 -10.38 -19.05 5.77
CA GLN A 106 -10.01 -20.40 6.22
C GLN A 106 -8.57 -20.79 5.85
N SER A 107 -7.97 -20.15 4.85
CA SER A 107 -6.68 -20.56 4.28
C SER A 107 -5.56 -19.53 4.40
N VAL A 108 -5.90 -18.26 4.62
CA VAL A 108 -4.91 -17.19 4.78
C VAL A 108 -5.28 -16.18 5.86
N SER A 109 -4.28 -15.46 6.37
CA SER A 109 -4.48 -14.39 7.33
C SER A 109 -5.44 -13.28 6.82
N ALA A 110 -6.18 -12.65 7.72
CA ALA A 110 -7.05 -11.50 7.42
C ALA A 110 -6.34 -10.38 6.65
N GLY A 111 -5.06 -10.12 6.95
CA GLY A 111 -4.26 -9.13 6.22
C GLY A 111 -4.03 -9.47 4.74
N SER A 112 -4.00 -10.76 4.39
CA SER A 112 -3.96 -11.20 2.98
C SER A 112 -5.31 -11.01 2.30
N VAL A 113 -6.40 -11.42 2.96
CA VAL A 113 -7.76 -11.22 2.46
C VAL A 113 -8.05 -9.74 2.20
N LEU A 114 -7.68 -8.85 3.12
CA LEU A 114 -7.84 -7.40 2.94
C LEU A 114 -7.13 -6.86 1.69
N ARG A 115 -5.95 -7.38 1.36
CA ARG A 115 -5.21 -6.98 0.14
C ARG A 115 -5.88 -7.50 -1.12
N GLU A 116 -6.40 -8.72 -1.09
CA GLU A 116 -7.16 -9.32 -2.19
C GLU A 116 -8.48 -8.54 -2.40
N MET A 117 -9.24 -8.28 -1.34
CA MET A 117 -10.45 -7.46 -1.35
C MET A 117 -10.20 -6.05 -1.88
N SER A 118 -9.06 -5.44 -1.55
CA SER A 118 -8.68 -4.12 -2.10
C SER A 118 -8.47 -4.15 -3.62
N LEU A 119 -7.92 -5.25 -4.15
CA LEU A 119 -7.76 -5.41 -5.59
C LEU A 119 -9.11 -5.63 -6.27
N VAL A 120 -9.94 -6.56 -5.77
CA VAL A 120 -11.30 -6.80 -6.25
C VAL A 120 -12.12 -5.50 -6.25
N GLY A 121 -12.09 -4.75 -5.15
CA GLY A 121 -12.75 -3.45 -5.05
C GLY A 121 -12.23 -2.41 -6.03
N SER A 122 -10.93 -2.40 -6.35
CA SER A 122 -10.37 -1.52 -7.39
C SER A 122 -10.86 -1.90 -8.78
N ILE A 123 -10.94 -3.20 -9.09
CA ILE A 123 -11.39 -3.70 -10.41
C ILE A 123 -12.85 -3.31 -10.61
N LEU A 124 -13.71 -3.61 -9.64
CA LEU A 124 -15.14 -3.27 -9.69
C LEU A 124 -15.39 -1.76 -9.67
N SER A 125 -14.57 -0.99 -8.97
CA SER A 125 -14.67 0.48 -9.00
C SER A 125 -14.39 1.06 -10.39
N ILE A 126 -13.44 0.47 -11.14
CA ILE A 126 -13.13 0.87 -12.52
C ILE A 126 -14.23 0.38 -13.46
N ALA A 127 -14.70 -0.86 -13.28
CA ALA A 127 -15.84 -1.38 -14.03
C ALA A 127 -17.08 -0.49 -13.90
N LEU A 128 -17.32 0.07 -12.71
CA LEU A 128 -18.38 1.04 -12.46
C LEU A 128 -18.10 2.42 -13.08
N LYS A 129 -16.95 3.03 -12.74
CA LYS A 129 -16.71 4.46 -13.03
C LYS A 129 -16.24 4.74 -14.45
N GLU A 130 -15.31 3.91 -14.93
CA GLU A 130 -14.59 4.12 -16.18
C GLU A 130 -15.25 3.34 -17.32
N TRP A 131 -15.49 2.05 -17.10
CA TRP A 131 -16.03 1.17 -18.14
C TRP A 131 -17.55 1.19 -18.21
N ARG A 132 -18.22 1.59 -17.12
CA ARG A 132 -19.68 1.64 -16.97
C ARG A 132 -20.37 0.30 -17.27
N TRP A 133 -19.71 -0.80 -16.92
CA TRP A 133 -20.15 -2.18 -17.13
C TRP A 133 -21.13 -2.67 -16.05
N ILE A 134 -21.01 -2.11 -14.85
CA ILE A 134 -21.93 -2.29 -13.73
C ILE A 134 -22.40 -0.92 -13.28
N GLY A 135 -23.52 -0.83 -12.57
CA GLY A 135 -23.92 0.47 -12.00
C GLY A 135 -24.00 0.55 -10.49
N GLU A 136 -23.62 -0.52 -9.80
CA GLU A 136 -23.24 -0.47 -8.40
C GLU A 136 -21.96 -1.28 -8.18
N ASN A 137 -21.22 -0.96 -7.11
CA ASN A 137 -20.05 -1.74 -6.74
C ASN A 137 -20.42 -2.70 -5.61
N PRO A 138 -20.49 -4.02 -5.85
CA PRO A 138 -20.95 -5.00 -4.87
C PRO A 138 -20.03 -5.05 -3.63
N MET A 139 -18.76 -4.66 -3.75
CA MET A 139 -17.84 -4.55 -2.61
C MET A 139 -18.26 -3.49 -1.57
N ALA A 140 -19.13 -2.53 -1.93
CA ALA A 140 -19.55 -1.47 -1.01
C ALA A 140 -20.39 -2.01 0.15
N SER A 141 -21.10 -3.12 -0.06
CA SER A 141 -21.99 -3.75 0.93
C SER A 141 -21.34 -4.95 1.63
N VAL A 142 -20.04 -5.18 1.42
CA VAL A 142 -19.32 -6.32 2.02
C VAL A 142 -18.44 -5.86 3.16
N SER A 143 -18.72 -6.36 4.36
CA SER A 143 -17.89 -6.14 5.55
C SER A 143 -16.49 -6.69 5.35
N LYS A 144 -15.48 -5.91 5.74
CA LYS A 144 -14.08 -6.33 5.70
C LYS A 144 -13.71 -7.02 7.02
N PRO A 145 -12.83 -8.03 7.01
CA PRO A 145 -12.32 -8.60 8.25
C PRO A 145 -11.49 -7.56 9.00
N SER A 146 -11.46 -7.67 10.32
CA SER A 146 -10.62 -6.80 11.16
C SER A 146 -9.16 -6.91 10.74
N ALA A 147 -8.49 -5.76 10.61
CA ALA A 147 -7.06 -5.75 10.37
C ALA A 147 -6.34 -6.42 11.55
N PRO A 148 -5.32 -7.25 11.29
CA PRO A 148 -4.51 -7.80 12.38
C PRO A 148 -3.90 -6.64 13.19
N PRO A 149 -3.72 -6.82 14.51
CA PRO A 149 -3.11 -5.79 15.33
C PRO A 149 -1.71 -5.44 14.80
N GLY A 150 -1.32 -4.18 15.02
CA GLY A 150 0.07 -3.77 14.79
C GLY A 150 1.02 -4.63 15.63
N ARG A 151 2.25 -4.80 15.15
CA ARG A 151 3.30 -5.42 15.97
C ARG A 151 3.91 -4.33 16.86
N ASP A 152 4.04 -4.62 18.15
CA ASP A 152 4.71 -3.76 19.16
C ASP A 152 6.10 -4.26 19.53
N ARG A 153 6.70 -5.09 18.68
CA ARG A 153 8.01 -5.67 18.94
C ARG A 153 9.12 -4.64 18.75
N LEU A 154 9.95 -4.48 19.77
CA LEU A 154 11.24 -3.78 19.70
C LEU A 154 12.39 -4.78 19.65
N ILE A 155 13.40 -4.46 18.84
CA ILE A 155 14.66 -5.23 18.77
C ILE A 155 15.51 -4.83 19.98
N THR A 156 16.09 -5.79 20.69
CA THR A 156 16.96 -5.53 21.85
C THR A 156 18.42 -5.28 21.44
N GLU A 157 19.23 -4.67 22.29
CA GLU A 157 20.67 -4.49 22.00
C GLU A 157 21.38 -5.83 21.75
N ALA A 158 21.09 -6.84 22.57
CA ALA A 158 21.67 -8.18 22.39
C ALA A 158 21.25 -8.84 21.06
N GLU A 159 20.03 -8.56 20.57
CA GLU A 159 19.60 -9.02 19.25
C GLU A 159 20.30 -8.26 18.12
N ILE A 160 20.54 -6.94 18.28
CA ILE A 160 21.29 -6.13 17.32
C ILE A 160 22.72 -6.67 17.19
N GLU A 161 23.40 -6.88 18.31
CA GLU A 161 24.77 -7.40 18.34
C GLU A 161 24.85 -8.78 17.68
N LYS A 162 23.96 -9.71 18.04
CA LYS A 162 23.92 -11.06 17.44
C LYS A 162 23.63 -11.03 15.94
N GLU A 163 22.73 -10.15 15.48
CA GLU A 163 22.44 -9.99 14.05
C GLU A 163 23.67 -9.45 13.29
N CYS A 164 24.35 -8.43 13.84
CA CYS A 164 25.58 -7.88 13.26
C CYS A 164 26.70 -8.93 13.19
N LEU A 165 26.91 -9.69 14.26
CA LEU A 165 27.87 -10.78 14.31
C LEU A 165 27.56 -11.86 13.26
N ALA A 166 26.28 -12.25 13.11
CA ALA A 166 25.86 -13.23 12.11
C ALA A 166 25.96 -12.71 10.66
N LEU A 167 25.91 -11.39 10.47
CA LEU A 167 26.24 -10.74 9.20
C LEU A 167 27.77 -10.62 8.97
N GLY A 168 28.58 -11.04 9.93
CA GLY A 168 30.05 -11.02 9.89
C GLY A 168 30.64 -9.64 10.17
N TYR A 169 29.92 -8.75 10.87
CA TYR A 169 30.32 -7.37 11.12
C TYR A 169 30.47 -7.09 12.61
N ILE A 170 31.62 -6.56 13.01
CA ILE A 170 31.91 -6.09 14.37
C ILE A 170 32.10 -4.57 14.32
N GLU A 171 33.08 -4.12 13.55
CA GLU A 171 33.40 -2.71 13.36
C GLU A 171 34.16 -2.46 12.05
N GLY A 172 34.45 -1.19 11.77
CA GLY A 172 35.29 -0.80 10.64
C GLY A 172 34.58 -0.79 9.28
N LYS A 173 35.39 -0.75 8.22
CA LYS A 173 34.88 -0.69 6.84
C LYS A 173 34.33 -2.05 6.42
N PRO A 174 33.09 -2.14 5.89
CA PRO A 174 32.55 -3.42 5.44
C PRO A 174 33.22 -3.86 4.14
N GLU A 175 33.69 -5.10 4.13
CA GLU A 175 34.41 -5.77 3.03
C GLU A 175 33.52 -6.72 2.23
N SER A 176 32.33 -7.04 2.74
CA SER A 176 31.36 -7.91 2.06
C SER A 176 29.98 -7.27 1.96
N VAL A 177 29.16 -7.80 1.05
CA VAL A 177 27.74 -7.41 0.93
C VAL A 177 26.99 -7.67 2.24
N SER A 178 27.31 -8.77 2.94
CA SER A 178 26.71 -9.11 4.25
C SER A 178 27.05 -8.06 5.31
N GLN A 179 28.31 -7.65 5.41
CA GLN A 179 28.73 -6.60 6.34
C GLN A 179 28.12 -5.24 5.97
N ARG A 180 27.96 -4.92 4.68
CA ARG A 180 27.22 -3.72 4.24
C ARG A 180 25.77 -3.75 4.70
N VAL A 181 25.12 -4.92 4.72
CA VAL A 181 23.76 -5.06 5.29
C VAL A 181 23.76 -4.77 6.79
N ALA A 182 24.79 -5.18 7.54
CA ALA A 182 24.91 -4.84 8.96
C ALA A 182 25.03 -3.32 9.19
N VAL A 183 25.89 -2.65 8.41
CA VAL A 183 26.03 -1.19 8.49
C VAL A 183 24.71 -0.49 8.09
N ALA A 184 24.00 -1.00 7.08
CA ALA A 184 22.68 -0.49 6.69
C ALA A 184 21.63 -0.68 7.79
N PHE A 185 21.69 -1.80 8.53
CA PHE A 185 20.80 -2.07 9.66
C PHE A 185 21.04 -1.09 10.81
N LEU A 186 22.30 -0.88 11.21
CA LEU A 186 22.67 0.11 12.22
C LEU A 186 22.26 1.53 11.79
N PHE A 187 22.48 1.89 10.53
CA PHE A 187 22.06 3.18 9.99
C PHE A 187 20.53 3.35 10.00
N ALA A 188 19.77 2.28 9.76
CA ALA A 188 18.32 2.30 9.86
C ALA A 188 17.84 2.56 11.30
N ILE A 189 18.54 2.02 12.30
CA ILE A 189 18.25 2.25 13.72
C ILE A 189 18.52 3.70 14.11
N GLU A 190 19.57 4.31 13.56
CA GLU A 190 19.93 5.71 13.86
C GLU A 190 19.01 6.74 13.19
N THR A 191 18.48 6.44 12.00
CA THR A 191 17.79 7.43 11.15
C THR A 191 16.30 7.18 11.02
N GLY A 192 15.84 5.96 11.31
CA GLY A 192 14.47 5.52 11.02
C GLY A 192 14.13 5.52 9.53
N MET A 193 15.08 5.66 8.61
CA MET A 193 14.82 5.67 7.18
C MET A 193 14.26 4.32 6.68
N ARG A 194 13.46 4.35 5.62
CA ARG A 194 12.96 3.09 5.00
C ARG A 194 14.10 2.41 4.26
N CYS A 195 14.10 1.07 4.22
CA CYS A 195 15.09 0.28 3.47
C CYS A 195 15.31 0.79 2.04
N GLY A 196 14.25 1.08 1.28
CA GLY A 196 14.38 1.65 -0.07
C GLY A 196 14.98 3.06 -0.12
N GLU A 197 14.82 3.87 0.92
CA GLU A 197 15.45 5.19 1.04
C GLU A 197 16.95 5.03 1.36
N ILE A 198 17.30 4.09 2.24
CA ILE A 198 18.70 3.75 2.57
C ILE A 198 19.44 3.20 1.35
N CYS A 199 18.82 2.27 0.61
CA CYS A 199 19.38 1.71 -0.63
C CYS A 199 19.55 2.76 -1.74
N GLY A 200 18.74 3.82 -1.72
CA GLY A 200 18.71 4.83 -2.77
C GLY A 200 19.54 6.09 -2.47
N ILE A 201 20.11 6.20 -1.27
CA ILE A 201 20.88 7.37 -0.85
C ILE A 201 22.18 7.47 -1.65
N ARG A 202 22.52 8.69 -2.06
CA ARG A 202 23.77 8.98 -2.77
C ARG A 202 24.60 10.03 -2.04
N PRO A 203 25.92 10.10 -2.27
CA PRO A 203 26.76 11.12 -1.64
C PRO A 203 26.27 12.55 -1.89
N GLU A 204 25.76 12.85 -3.09
CA GLU A 204 25.22 14.16 -3.44
C GLU A 204 23.94 14.54 -2.68
N ASP A 205 23.24 13.57 -2.10
CA ASP A 205 22.03 13.81 -1.29
C ASP A 205 22.39 14.27 0.14
N ILE A 206 23.68 14.27 0.50
CA ILE A 206 24.15 14.55 1.86
C ILE A 206 24.79 15.93 1.94
N ASN A 207 24.21 16.81 2.74
CA ASN A 207 24.80 18.10 3.08
C ASN A 207 25.09 18.17 4.58
N GLY A 208 26.37 18.06 4.96
CA GLY A 208 26.80 18.04 6.34
C GLY A 208 26.19 16.87 7.13
N ARG A 209 25.25 17.19 8.02
CA ARG A 209 24.51 16.20 8.85
C ARG A 209 23.05 16.05 8.43
N VAL A 210 22.73 16.34 7.18
CA VAL A 210 21.37 16.24 6.66
C VAL A 210 21.36 15.42 5.38
N ALA A 211 20.53 14.39 5.33
CA ALA A 211 20.22 13.65 4.12
C ALA A 211 18.95 14.20 3.48
N HIS A 212 19.03 14.63 2.22
CA HIS A 212 17.88 15.03 1.41
C HIS A 212 17.29 13.82 0.71
N LEU A 213 16.01 13.53 0.93
CA LEU A 213 15.30 12.44 0.25
C LEU A 213 14.36 13.04 -0.80
N PRO A 214 14.72 13.02 -2.10
CA PRO A 214 14.02 13.78 -3.14
C PRO A 214 12.63 13.24 -3.46
N MET A 215 12.41 11.92 -3.38
CA MET A 215 11.07 11.35 -3.55
C MET A 215 10.94 10.02 -2.81
N THR A 216 10.11 10.01 -1.78
CA THR A 216 9.88 8.82 -0.95
C THR A 216 8.61 8.10 -1.38
N LYS A 217 8.37 6.88 -0.86
CA LYS A 217 7.18 6.04 -1.16
C LYS A 217 5.84 6.79 -1.08
N ASN A 218 5.76 7.86 -0.27
CA ASN A 218 4.56 8.69 -0.02
C ASN A 218 4.49 10.00 -0.81
N GLY A 219 5.43 10.23 -1.75
CA GLY A 219 5.39 11.35 -2.70
C GLY A 219 5.75 12.71 -2.12
N THR A 220 6.47 12.76 -0.99
CA THR A 220 6.97 14.03 -0.43
C THR A 220 8.48 13.92 -0.23
N ALA A 221 9.19 14.95 -0.69
CA ALA A 221 10.59 15.15 -0.34
C ALA A 221 10.70 15.45 1.16
N ARG A 222 11.77 15.00 1.81
CA ARG A 222 12.04 15.38 3.21
C ARG A 222 13.52 15.36 3.51
N ASN A 223 13.90 16.18 4.49
CA ASN A 223 15.24 16.18 5.06
C ASN A 223 15.26 15.31 6.31
N VAL A 224 16.26 14.45 6.42
CA VAL A 224 16.49 13.57 7.58
C VAL A 224 17.77 14.03 8.27
N PRO A 225 17.68 14.56 9.51
CA PRO A 225 18.86 14.84 10.32
C PRO A 225 19.62 13.54 10.65
N LEU A 226 20.94 13.59 10.56
CA LEU A 226 21.82 12.45 10.83
C LEU A 226 22.52 12.64 12.19
N SER A 227 22.45 11.62 13.04
CA SER A 227 23.28 11.53 14.26
C SER A 227 24.77 11.48 13.87
N LYS A 228 25.66 11.76 14.83
CA LYS A 228 27.12 11.60 14.58
C LYS A 228 27.44 10.17 14.15
N GLU A 229 26.74 9.20 14.74
CA GLU A 229 26.88 7.79 14.42
C GLU A 229 26.35 7.46 13.02
N ALA A 230 25.18 7.97 12.62
CA ALA A 230 24.68 7.82 11.25
C ALA A 230 25.68 8.35 10.20
N VAL A 231 26.30 9.50 10.46
CA VAL A 231 27.35 10.05 9.59
C VAL A 231 28.58 9.14 9.55
N ARG A 232 29.01 8.60 10.69
CA ARG A 232 30.13 7.64 10.76
C ARG A 232 29.84 6.40 9.92
N LEU A 233 28.68 5.77 10.11
CA LEU A 233 28.25 4.58 9.37
C LEU A 233 28.19 4.83 7.86
N LEU A 234 27.66 5.99 7.46
CA LEU A 234 27.58 6.37 6.05
C LEU A 234 28.96 6.57 5.42
N LYS A 235 29.93 7.11 6.18
CA LYS A 235 31.33 7.24 5.72
C LYS A 235 32.00 5.88 5.52
N LEU A 236 31.72 4.89 6.38
CA LEU A 236 32.29 3.54 6.26
C LEU A 236 31.92 2.87 4.93
N VAL A 237 30.73 3.15 4.40
CA VAL A 237 30.26 2.57 3.13
C VAL A 237 30.61 3.40 1.90
N GLY A 238 31.19 4.60 2.07
CA GLY A 238 31.58 5.50 0.99
C GLY A 238 30.50 6.49 0.54
N GLY A 239 29.51 6.78 1.40
CA GLY A 239 28.44 7.73 1.09
C GLY A 239 27.20 7.13 0.41
N ASN A 240 27.26 5.86 0.03
CA ASN A 240 26.13 5.05 -0.43
C ASN A 240 26.27 3.62 0.12
N PHE A 241 25.16 2.88 0.18
CA PHE A 241 25.20 1.50 0.68
C PHE A 241 25.51 0.48 -0.42
N ASP A 242 25.23 0.82 -1.69
CA ASP A 242 25.32 -0.08 -2.85
C ASP A 242 24.57 -1.41 -2.65
N LEU A 243 23.37 -1.32 -2.07
CA LEU A 243 22.51 -2.45 -1.78
C LEU A 243 21.16 -2.32 -2.47
N LYS A 244 20.64 -3.44 -2.96
CA LYS A 244 19.24 -3.57 -3.37
C LYS A 244 18.39 -4.00 -2.16
N PRO A 245 17.13 -3.56 -2.04
CA PRO A 245 16.23 -4.00 -0.97
C PRO A 245 16.08 -5.53 -0.87
N SER A 246 16.17 -6.24 -2.00
CA SER A 246 16.15 -7.71 -2.03
C SER A 246 17.39 -8.36 -1.42
N GLN A 247 18.56 -7.72 -1.52
CA GLN A 247 19.79 -8.20 -0.88
C GLN A 247 19.69 -8.05 0.64
N ILE A 248 19.20 -6.89 1.11
CA ILE A 248 18.94 -6.66 2.53
C ILE A 248 17.96 -7.71 3.07
N ASP A 249 16.79 -7.88 2.43
CA ASP A 249 15.78 -8.84 2.88
C ASP A 249 16.32 -10.28 2.96
N ALA A 250 17.03 -10.72 1.92
CA ALA A 250 17.56 -12.08 1.85
C ALA A 250 18.66 -12.33 2.88
N LEU A 251 19.67 -11.45 2.96
CA LEU A 251 20.85 -11.63 3.81
C LEU A 251 20.50 -11.43 5.29
N PHE A 252 19.71 -10.41 5.63
CA PHE A 252 19.23 -10.19 6.99
C PHE A 252 18.40 -11.37 7.48
N ARG A 253 17.46 -11.87 6.67
CA ARG A 253 16.68 -13.06 7.07
C ARG A 253 17.55 -14.30 7.27
N LYS A 254 18.60 -14.48 6.45
CA LYS A 254 19.54 -15.60 6.56
C LYS A 254 20.38 -15.49 7.83
N ALA A 255 20.98 -14.31 8.09
CA ALA A 255 21.79 -14.04 9.27
C ALA A 255 20.97 -14.17 10.56
N ARG A 256 19.79 -13.55 10.63
CA ARG A 256 18.82 -13.72 11.71
C ARG A 256 18.55 -15.19 12.04
N LYS A 257 18.29 -16.01 11.02
CA LYS A 257 18.06 -17.46 11.21
C LYS A 257 19.32 -18.16 11.74
N ALA A 258 20.49 -17.84 11.20
CA ALA A 258 21.77 -18.43 11.64
C ALA A 258 22.11 -18.06 13.10
N ALA A 259 21.73 -16.86 13.54
CA ALA A 259 21.89 -16.38 14.91
C ALA A 259 20.87 -16.96 15.92
N GLY A 260 19.95 -17.83 15.47
CA GLY A 260 18.84 -18.31 16.30
C GLY A 260 17.81 -17.24 16.66
N LEU A 261 17.81 -16.11 15.95
CA LEU A 261 16.91 -14.99 16.18
C LEU A 261 15.61 -15.17 15.40
N SER A 262 14.50 -14.72 15.97
CA SER A 262 13.19 -14.86 15.32
C SER A 262 12.25 -13.72 15.68
N GLY A 263 11.31 -13.44 14.78
CA GLY A 263 10.16 -12.57 15.03
C GLY A 263 10.40 -11.06 14.89
N PHE A 264 11.50 -10.60 14.31
CA PHE A 264 11.66 -9.25 13.77
C PHE A 264 12.19 -9.29 12.33
N THR A 265 12.03 -8.22 11.61
CA THR A 265 12.44 -8.00 10.23
C THR A 265 13.30 -6.75 10.16
N PHE A 266 13.98 -6.53 9.04
CA PHE A 266 14.73 -5.29 8.84
C PHE A 266 13.84 -4.05 9.05
N HIS A 267 12.55 -4.12 8.73
CA HIS A 267 11.64 -2.98 8.91
C HIS A 267 11.42 -2.60 10.38
N ASP A 268 11.59 -3.53 11.32
CA ASP A 268 11.40 -3.27 12.74
C ASP A 268 12.52 -2.37 13.32
N SER A 269 13.66 -2.23 12.63
CA SER A 269 14.69 -1.20 12.95
C SER A 269 14.12 0.21 12.95
N ARG A 270 13.15 0.49 12.06
CA ARG A 270 12.48 1.78 11.99
C ARG A 270 11.58 2.03 13.21
N HIS A 271 10.95 0.98 13.72
CA HIS A 271 10.11 1.08 14.92
C HIS A 271 10.97 1.34 16.16
N LEU A 272 12.12 0.66 16.26
CA LEU A 272 13.13 0.94 17.27
C LEU A 272 13.65 2.38 17.17
N ALA A 273 14.00 2.83 15.96
CA ALA A 273 14.46 4.20 15.72
C ALA A 273 13.42 5.23 16.18
N SER A 274 12.14 5.06 15.81
CA SER A 274 11.06 5.95 16.26
C SER A 274 10.95 6.01 17.77
N THR A 275 11.05 4.86 18.45
CA THR A 275 10.98 4.78 19.91
C THR A 275 12.16 5.49 20.57
N ARG A 276 13.38 5.31 20.05
CA ARG A 276 14.58 6.00 20.57
C ARG A 276 14.54 7.51 20.30
N LEU A 277 14.07 7.92 19.12
CA LEU A 277 14.01 9.32 18.71
C LEU A 277 12.87 10.09 19.39
N ALA A 278 11.76 9.44 19.75
CA ALA A 278 10.68 10.06 20.50
C ALA A 278 11.12 10.60 21.87
N ARG A 279 12.17 10.01 22.46
CA ARG A 279 12.79 10.51 23.69
C ARG A 279 13.63 11.78 23.50
N LYS A 280 13.92 12.17 22.25
CA LYS A 280 14.83 13.28 21.91
C LYS A 280 14.16 14.38 21.10
N LEU A 281 13.06 14.07 20.43
CA LEU A 281 12.36 14.94 19.48
C LEU A 281 10.91 15.10 19.89
N SER A 282 10.36 16.28 19.67
CA SER A 282 8.92 16.51 19.79
C SER A 282 8.14 15.67 18.77
N PRO A 283 6.83 15.43 18.98
CA PRO A 283 5.99 14.70 18.03
C PRO A 283 6.02 15.26 16.61
N LEU A 284 6.06 16.59 16.46
CA LEU A 284 6.12 17.25 15.15
C LEU A 284 7.46 17.06 14.44
N GLU A 285 8.56 17.16 15.18
CA GLU A 285 9.91 16.93 14.64
C GLU A 285 10.07 15.47 14.21
N LEU A 286 9.63 14.52 15.05
CA LEU A 286 9.66 13.11 14.72
C LEU A 286 8.79 12.80 13.50
N ALA A 287 7.57 13.36 13.43
CA ALA A 287 6.69 13.20 12.27
C ALA A 287 7.35 13.69 10.97
N ARG A 288 7.98 14.88 11.02
CA ARG A 288 8.69 15.47 9.89
C ARG A 288 9.89 14.63 9.45
N MET A 289 10.73 14.21 10.40
CA MET A 289 11.91 13.37 10.15
C MET A 289 11.53 12.01 9.56
N MET A 290 10.50 11.37 10.11
CA MET A 290 10.03 10.06 9.67
C MET A 290 9.19 10.12 8.38
N GLY A 291 8.66 11.30 8.02
CA GLY A 291 7.77 11.47 6.88
C GLY A 291 6.38 10.87 7.10
N HIS A 292 5.85 11.01 8.32
CA HIS A 292 4.46 10.66 8.63
C HIS A 292 3.55 11.85 8.31
N LYS A 293 2.50 11.61 7.51
CA LYS A 293 1.48 12.64 7.19
C LYS A 293 0.42 12.77 8.27
N ASP A 294 0.15 11.68 8.98
CA ASP A 294 -0.81 11.62 10.07
C ASP A 294 -0.05 11.50 11.40
N LEU A 295 -0.24 12.49 12.28
CA LEU A 295 0.41 12.54 13.58
C LEU A 295 -0.03 11.37 14.49
N LYS A 296 -1.22 10.79 14.26
CA LYS A 296 -1.67 9.59 15.00
C LYS A 296 -0.69 8.43 14.88
N MET A 297 0.04 8.31 13.76
CA MET A 297 1.07 7.28 13.58
C MET A 297 2.27 7.44 14.51
N VAL A 298 2.51 8.68 14.96
CA VAL A 298 3.66 9.08 15.78
C VAL A 298 3.29 9.07 17.26
N MET A 299 2.06 9.44 17.60
CA MET A 299 1.60 9.50 18.99
C MET A 299 1.78 8.19 19.77
N ARG A 300 1.76 7.03 19.11
CA ARG A 300 2.02 5.73 19.76
C ARG A 300 3.40 5.59 20.42
N TYR A 301 4.35 6.46 20.08
CA TYR A 301 5.70 6.49 20.66
C TYR A 301 5.81 7.45 21.85
N PHE A 302 4.79 8.29 22.08
CA PHE A 302 4.74 9.28 23.15
C PHE A 302 3.70 8.82 24.18
N ASN A 303 4.14 7.99 25.12
CA ASN A 303 3.32 7.50 26.22
C ASN A 303 3.83 8.08 27.55
N GLU A 304 4.06 9.39 27.59
CA GLU A 304 4.40 10.08 28.84
C GLU A 304 3.21 9.95 29.80
N THR A 305 3.49 9.50 31.01
CA THR A 305 2.51 9.45 32.11
C THR A 305 2.15 10.87 32.55
N ALA A 306 0.98 11.04 33.17
CA ALA A 306 0.57 12.33 33.72
C ALA A 306 1.59 12.86 34.75
N GLU A 307 2.26 11.97 35.49
CA GLU A 307 3.32 12.32 36.45
C GLU A 307 4.58 12.87 35.76
N GLU A 308 5.02 12.24 34.65
CA GLU A 308 6.15 12.75 33.85
C GLU A 308 5.85 14.10 33.23
N ILE A 309 4.60 14.32 32.80
CA ILE A 309 4.15 15.62 32.30
C ILE A 309 4.14 16.65 33.44
N ALA A 310 3.63 16.28 34.62
CA ALA A 310 3.58 17.18 35.78
C ALA A 310 4.99 17.65 36.19
N LYS A 311 5.98 16.75 36.22
CA LYS A 311 7.39 17.07 36.52
C LYS A 311 8.03 18.11 35.59
N ARG A 312 7.44 18.39 34.43
CA ARG A 312 7.92 19.40 33.47
C ARG A 312 7.24 20.76 33.61
N LEU A 313 6.20 20.86 34.45
CA LEU A 313 5.47 22.10 34.70
C LEU A 313 6.09 22.93 35.84
N ASP A 314 6.90 22.29 36.68
CA ASP A 314 7.71 22.90 37.74
C ASP A 314 9.08 23.36 37.22
#